data_AF-A0A847LEZ2-F1
#
_entry.id   AF-A0A847LEZ2-F1
#
_cell.length_a   1.000
_cell.length_b   1.000
_cell.length_c   1.000
_cell.angle_alpha   90.00
_cell.angle_beta   90.00
_cell.angle_gamma   90.00
#
_symmetry.space_group_name_H-M   'P 1'
#
loop_
_entity.id
_entity.type
_entity.pdbx_description
1 polymer ?
#
loop_
_entity_poly.entity_id
_entity_poly.type
_entity_poly.pdbx_seq_one_letter_code
_entity_poly.pdbx_strand_id
1 'polypeptide(L)'
;MTAERKGRRSSPRRSSRREASGFTGAGSGFTCFDTPVGRCGVAWTPRGVIRFGLPLGSEAALEAHLRFAPGVVRPTRVPPVVEALVGRVEAHLAGQVDDFRNVPLDLDGIAPFRARVLESLREVGPGQTTTYAGLAGRVGSPRAARAVGQAMRTNPLPLLVPCHRVLASDGGLGGFMGRDGIGLKKRLLAIEGAAIPLPGSSRPASPRPARPRRAKGETPPAKALGERITGVAEPAAAWQATAGRPFDFAAAVLSLRQADPVLGAFIDRIGPLGLELNEVVSPFEAFLEAIVYQQLNGKAAAAIFGRVQAALGGGAGGAIRPFELVRATDEELRALGLSRPKIAAMRDLAEHALAGKIPTLARMRRMPDEAIIERLTRVRGIGRWTVEMFLIFRLGRPDVLAVDDYGLRKGFSLLYRHPTLPTPREFQAWGERWRPFRTAASWYLWRANEALAR
;
A
#
# COMPACT_ATOMS: atom_id res chain seq x y z
N MET A 1 1.14 31.33 -66.82
CA MET A 1 0.12 31.27 -65.75
C MET A 1 0.28 29.94 -65.02
N THR A 2 0.32 30.00 -63.69
CA THR A 2 0.04 28.94 -62.69
C THR A 2 0.77 27.60 -62.79
N ALA A 3 1.78 27.42 -61.92
CA ALA A 3 2.12 26.13 -61.35
C ALA A 3 2.12 26.25 -59.81
N GLU A 4 1.11 25.65 -59.19
CA GLU A 4 0.96 25.54 -57.74
C GLU A 4 2.06 24.63 -57.16
N ARG A 5 2.83 25.15 -56.21
CA ARG A 5 3.66 24.34 -55.31
C ARG A 5 3.23 24.61 -53.86
N LYS A 6 2.44 23.68 -53.31
CA LYS A 6 2.09 23.61 -51.89
C LYS A 6 3.38 23.51 -51.06
N GLY A 7 3.72 24.59 -50.36
CA GLY A 7 4.77 24.60 -49.35
C GLY A 7 4.38 23.71 -48.17
N ARG A 8 5.14 22.63 -47.97
CA ARG A 8 5.19 21.91 -46.69
C ARG A 8 5.73 22.87 -45.63
N ARG A 9 4.86 23.39 -44.77
CA ARG A 9 5.27 24.05 -43.52
C ARG A 9 5.88 22.99 -42.60
N SER A 10 7.21 22.94 -42.59
CA SER A 10 7.99 22.27 -41.55
C SER A 10 7.74 22.99 -40.22
N SER A 11 6.92 22.37 -39.36
CA SER A 11 6.72 22.85 -37.99
C SER A 11 8.00 22.62 -37.19
N PRO A 12 8.62 23.65 -36.60
CA PRO A 12 9.85 23.47 -35.84
C PRO A 12 9.48 22.76 -34.54
N ARG A 13 9.93 21.50 -34.39
CA ARG A 13 9.98 20.83 -33.09
C ARG A 13 10.86 21.68 -32.18
N ARG A 14 10.24 22.48 -31.31
CA ARG A 14 10.91 23.13 -30.18
C ARG A 14 11.35 22.03 -29.20
N SER A 15 12.50 21.45 -29.47
CA SER A 15 13.26 20.69 -28.49
C SER A 15 14.02 21.68 -27.62
N SER A 16 13.44 22.08 -26.48
CA SER A 16 14.26 22.64 -25.39
C SER A 16 14.99 21.50 -24.69
N ARG A 17 15.98 20.91 -25.38
CA ARG A 17 17.09 20.25 -24.69
C ARG A 17 17.89 21.37 -24.03
N ARG A 18 17.55 21.71 -22.78
CA ARG A 18 18.52 22.35 -21.89
C ARG A 18 19.66 21.34 -21.75
N GLU A 19 20.85 21.71 -22.19
CA GLU A 19 22.06 20.89 -22.09
C GLU A 19 22.23 20.41 -20.65
N ALA A 20 22.35 19.10 -20.47
CA ALA A 20 22.56 18.43 -19.19
C ALA A 20 24.00 18.63 -18.68
N SER A 21 24.48 19.88 -18.65
CA SER A 21 25.91 20.24 -18.62
C SER A 21 26.69 19.75 -17.39
N GLY A 22 26.01 19.37 -16.30
CA GLY A 22 26.67 18.90 -15.06
C GLY A 22 26.83 17.39 -14.92
N PHE A 23 25.99 16.57 -15.58
CA PHE A 23 26.01 15.10 -15.43
C PHE A 23 26.80 14.40 -16.55
N THR A 24 27.09 15.11 -17.64
CA THR A 24 27.98 14.64 -18.71
C THR A 24 29.37 14.30 -18.12
N GLY A 25 29.76 13.03 -18.19
CA GLY A 25 31.02 12.51 -17.63
C GLY A 25 30.92 11.88 -16.23
N ALA A 26 29.77 11.98 -15.56
CA ALA A 26 29.56 11.48 -14.19
C ALA A 26 29.35 9.95 -14.08
N GLY A 27 29.37 9.22 -15.21
CA GLY A 27 28.96 7.81 -15.28
C GLY A 27 27.52 7.58 -14.80
N SER A 28 27.15 6.32 -14.61
CA SER A 28 25.92 5.93 -13.92
C SER A 28 26.26 5.42 -12.54
N GLY A 29 25.54 5.86 -11.51
CA GLY A 29 25.84 5.43 -10.15
C GLY A 29 24.75 5.79 -9.15
N PHE A 30 24.96 5.38 -7.90
CA PHE A 30 24.11 5.79 -6.79
C PHE A 30 24.93 6.07 -5.53
N THR A 31 24.37 6.87 -4.63
CA THR A 31 24.90 7.10 -3.28
C THR A 31 23.77 7.21 -2.26
N CYS A 32 24.05 6.82 -1.02
CA CYS A 32 23.17 6.96 0.14
C CYS A 32 23.83 7.92 1.13
N PHE A 33 23.03 8.72 1.82
CA PHE A 33 23.49 9.77 2.74
C PHE A 33 22.45 9.99 3.84
N ASP A 34 22.90 10.49 4.99
CA ASP A 34 22.04 10.70 6.15
C ASP A 34 21.37 12.08 6.07
N THR A 35 20.09 12.15 6.46
CA THR A 35 19.33 13.40 6.50
C THR A 35 18.50 13.47 7.77
N PRO A 36 18.00 14.66 8.18
CA PRO A 36 17.17 14.78 9.37
C PRO A 36 15.89 13.93 9.34
N VAL A 37 15.43 13.51 8.16
CA VAL A 37 14.24 12.66 8.01
C VAL A 37 14.55 11.16 7.98
N GLY A 38 15.83 10.79 7.98
CA GLY A 38 16.33 9.42 7.83
C GLY A 38 17.33 9.29 6.68
N ARG A 39 17.83 8.07 6.45
CA ARG A 39 18.79 7.81 5.36
C ARG A 39 18.11 7.93 3.99
N CYS A 40 18.60 8.81 3.14
CA CYS A 40 18.11 9.03 1.78
C CYS A 40 19.15 8.55 0.76
N GLY A 41 18.78 8.53 -0.51
CA GLY A 41 19.75 8.27 -1.56
C GLY A 41 19.32 8.75 -2.93
N VAL A 42 20.28 8.81 -3.83
CA VAL A 42 20.10 9.32 -5.19
C VAL A 42 20.83 8.42 -6.18
N ALA A 43 20.20 8.13 -7.31
CA ALA A 43 20.80 7.42 -8.43
C ALA A 43 20.72 8.28 -9.70
N TRP A 44 21.76 8.22 -10.51
CA TRP A 44 21.91 9.05 -11.70
C TRP A 44 22.45 8.27 -12.90
N THR A 45 22.27 8.88 -14.07
CA THR A 45 22.93 8.54 -15.33
C THR A 45 23.65 9.79 -15.84
N PRO A 46 24.44 9.70 -16.94
CA PRO A 46 25.03 10.88 -17.56
C PRO A 46 24.00 11.94 -18.04
N ARG A 47 22.70 11.61 -18.09
CA ARG A 47 21.63 12.53 -18.49
C ARG A 47 21.00 13.27 -17.32
N GLY A 48 21.17 12.78 -16.08
CA GLY A 48 20.58 13.37 -14.88
C GLY A 48 20.18 12.33 -13.84
N VAL A 49 19.42 12.79 -12.84
CA VAL A 49 18.91 11.94 -11.76
C VAL A 49 17.79 11.05 -12.28
N ILE A 50 17.94 9.73 -12.13
CA ILE A 50 16.97 8.73 -12.59
C ILE A 50 16.09 8.21 -11.46
N ARG A 51 16.58 8.28 -10.21
CA ARG A 51 15.82 7.84 -9.03
C ARG A 51 16.26 8.56 -7.76
N PHE A 52 15.30 8.80 -6.87
CA PHE A 52 15.53 9.34 -5.53
C PHE A 52 14.84 8.45 -4.50
N GLY A 53 15.56 8.07 -3.46
CA GLY A 53 15.05 7.28 -2.34
C GLY A 53 14.90 8.16 -1.10
N LEU A 54 13.66 8.29 -0.63
CA LEU A 54 13.38 8.73 0.73
C LEU A 54 13.63 7.56 1.72
N PRO A 55 13.63 7.80 3.05
CA PRO A 55 13.93 6.78 4.04
C PRO A 55 13.08 5.53 3.88
N LEU A 56 13.77 4.39 3.72
CA LEU A 56 13.15 3.12 3.32
C LEU A 56 13.66 1.96 4.18
N GLY A 57 13.20 1.87 5.43
CA GLY A 57 13.33 0.71 6.34
C GLY A 57 14.75 0.30 6.75
N SER A 58 15.63 0.00 5.79
CA SER A 58 17.04 -0.36 5.97
C SER A 58 17.89 0.18 4.82
N GLU A 59 19.20 0.29 5.04
CA GLU A 59 20.14 0.70 4.00
C GLU A 59 20.13 -0.26 2.80
N ALA A 60 20.06 -1.57 3.03
CA ALA A 60 19.99 -2.56 1.95
C ALA A 60 18.75 -2.39 1.06
N ALA A 61 17.59 -2.09 1.66
CA ALA A 61 16.36 -1.83 0.92
C ALA A 61 16.46 -0.54 0.09
N LEU A 62 17.02 0.52 0.67
CA LEU A 62 17.28 1.78 -0.03
C LEU A 62 18.26 1.59 -1.19
N GLU A 63 19.37 0.88 -1.00
CA GLU A 63 20.30 0.58 -2.08
C GLU A 63 19.66 -0.25 -3.19
N ALA A 64 18.89 -1.29 -2.83
CA ALA A 64 18.17 -2.12 -3.79
C ALA A 64 17.15 -1.28 -4.60
N HIS A 65 16.50 -0.31 -3.95
CA HIS A 65 15.61 0.64 -4.60
C HIS A 65 16.36 1.51 -5.63
N LEU A 66 17.57 1.97 -5.31
CA LEU A 66 18.40 2.84 -6.15
C LEU A 66 19.05 2.10 -7.33
N ARG A 67 19.45 0.84 -7.16
CA ARG A 67 20.05 -0.03 -8.20
C ARG A 67 19.06 -0.54 -9.26
N PHE A 68 17.93 0.14 -9.43
CA PHE A 68 16.84 -0.33 -10.30
C PHE A 68 17.18 -0.34 -11.79
N ALA A 69 18.08 0.53 -12.25
CA ALA A 69 18.46 0.61 -13.66
C ALA A 69 19.77 -0.16 -13.93
N PRO A 70 19.88 -0.87 -15.07
CA PRO A 70 21.13 -1.52 -15.46
C PRO A 70 22.30 -0.53 -15.48
N GLY A 71 23.46 -0.95 -14.94
CA GLY A 71 24.67 -0.13 -14.90
C GLY A 71 24.72 0.90 -13.77
N VAL A 72 23.69 1.01 -12.93
CA VAL A 72 23.74 1.83 -11.70
C VAL A 72 24.46 1.04 -10.61
N VAL A 73 25.70 1.42 -10.34
CA VAL A 73 26.56 0.80 -9.31
C VAL A 73 27.02 1.83 -8.28
N ARG A 74 27.53 1.37 -7.15
CA ARG A 74 28.12 2.27 -6.16
C ARG A 74 29.47 2.75 -6.72
N PRO A 75 29.68 4.05 -6.98
CA PRO A 75 30.94 4.52 -7.50
C PRO A 75 32.00 4.53 -6.40
N THR A 76 33.27 4.51 -6.79
CA THR A 76 34.40 4.74 -5.87
C THR A 76 34.45 6.18 -5.38
N ARG A 77 34.04 7.14 -6.21
CA ARG A 77 33.92 8.56 -5.88
C ARG A 77 32.59 9.12 -6.38
N VAL A 78 31.91 9.89 -5.54
CA VAL A 78 30.68 10.58 -5.93
C VAL A 78 31.04 11.77 -6.82
N PRO A 79 30.38 11.97 -7.98
CA PRO A 79 30.65 13.12 -8.84
C PRO A 79 30.30 14.46 -8.15
N PRO A 80 31.05 15.55 -8.35
CA PRO A 80 30.80 16.83 -7.69
C PRO A 80 29.38 17.39 -7.88
N VAL A 81 28.77 17.17 -9.05
CA VAL A 81 27.38 17.56 -9.32
C VAL A 81 26.38 16.84 -8.40
N VAL A 82 26.67 15.59 -8.05
CA VAL A 82 25.85 14.78 -7.14
C VAL A 82 26.12 15.17 -5.70
N GLU A 83 27.38 15.42 -5.33
CA GLU A 83 27.73 15.95 -3.99
C GLU A 83 27.00 17.27 -3.71
N ALA A 84 26.99 18.19 -4.69
CA ALA A 84 26.24 19.44 -4.57
C ALA A 84 24.72 19.22 -4.43
N LEU A 85 24.15 18.24 -5.14
CA LEU A 85 22.74 17.88 -4.98
C LEU A 85 22.46 17.29 -3.59
N VAL A 86 23.33 16.42 -3.07
CA VAL A 86 23.21 15.85 -1.73
C VAL A 86 23.17 16.95 -0.68
N GLY A 87 24.11 17.90 -0.73
CA GLY A 87 24.12 19.04 0.21
C GLY A 87 22.86 19.89 0.16
N ARG A 88 22.30 20.14 -1.05
CA ARG A 88 21.02 20.84 -1.21
C ARG A 88 19.86 20.06 -0.60
N VAL A 89 19.84 18.74 -0.75
CA VAL A 89 18.81 17.86 -0.18
C VAL A 89 18.89 17.84 1.34
N GLU A 90 20.10 17.72 1.90
CA GLU A 90 20.33 17.77 3.35
C GLU A 90 19.86 19.11 3.93
N ALA A 91 20.25 20.22 3.32
CA ALA A 91 19.83 21.57 3.71
C ALA A 91 18.30 21.73 3.65
N HIS A 92 17.68 21.29 2.56
CA HIS A 92 16.22 21.30 2.41
C HIS A 92 15.53 20.52 3.54
N LEU A 93 15.96 19.30 3.79
CA LEU A 93 15.37 18.43 4.81
C LEU A 93 15.67 18.90 6.25
N ALA A 94 16.65 19.80 6.42
CA ALA A 94 16.94 20.52 7.66
C ALA A 94 16.14 21.83 7.81
N GLY A 95 15.36 22.24 6.80
CA GLY A 95 14.50 23.44 6.84
C GLY A 95 14.93 24.58 5.92
N GLN A 96 16.05 24.47 5.21
CA GLN A 96 16.49 25.45 4.22
C GLN A 96 15.86 25.14 2.85
N VAL A 97 14.64 25.61 2.67
CA VAL A 97 13.78 25.27 1.53
C VAL A 97 14.44 25.53 0.17
N ASP A 98 14.30 24.55 -0.72
CA ASP A 98 14.83 24.51 -2.10
C ASP A 98 13.74 23.91 -3.02
N ASP A 99 13.68 24.34 -4.29
CA ASP A 99 12.68 23.91 -5.27
C ASP A 99 13.16 22.80 -6.22
N PHE A 100 14.47 22.53 -6.29
CA PHE A 100 15.11 21.52 -7.16
C PHE A 100 14.75 21.59 -8.65
N ARG A 101 14.17 22.69 -9.16
CA ARG A 101 13.70 22.81 -10.55
C ARG A 101 14.85 22.80 -11.57
N ASN A 102 16.03 23.22 -11.15
CA ASN A 102 17.23 23.22 -11.98
C ASN A 102 17.98 21.87 -12.02
N VAL A 103 17.54 20.86 -11.26
CA VAL A 103 18.17 19.54 -11.26
C VAL A 103 17.79 18.79 -12.56
N PRO A 104 18.75 18.32 -13.38
CA PRO A 104 18.45 17.50 -14.54
C PRO A 104 17.87 16.14 -14.14
N LEU A 105 16.76 15.75 -14.74
CA LEU A 105 16.11 14.44 -14.51
C LEU A 105 16.23 13.57 -15.75
N ASP A 106 16.60 12.30 -15.57
CA ASP A 106 16.53 11.28 -16.62
C ASP A 106 15.16 10.57 -16.54
N LEU A 107 14.23 11.03 -17.37
CA LEU A 107 12.87 10.47 -17.47
C LEU A 107 12.73 9.49 -18.65
N ASP A 108 13.83 9.01 -19.21
CA ASP A 108 13.78 8.04 -20.30
C ASP A 108 13.11 6.73 -19.86
N GLY A 109 12.42 6.06 -20.79
CA GLY A 109 11.58 4.90 -20.48
C GLY A 109 10.31 5.20 -19.66
N ILE A 110 10.05 6.46 -19.29
CA ILE A 110 8.78 6.87 -18.70
C ILE A 110 7.77 7.21 -19.80
N ALA A 111 6.58 6.60 -19.72
CA ALA A 111 5.49 6.85 -20.66
C ALA A 111 5.20 8.36 -20.81
N PRO A 112 4.97 8.88 -22.04
CA PRO A 112 4.90 10.32 -22.32
C PRO A 112 3.91 11.10 -21.44
N PHE A 113 2.73 10.53 -21.16
CA PHE A 113 1.77 11.14 -20.25
C PHE A 113 2.31 11.29 -18.84
N ARG A 114 2.94 10.23 -18.29
CA ARG A 114 3.52 10.26 -16.95
C ARG A 114 4.68 11.25 -16.88
N ALA A 115 5.55 11.30 -17.89
CA ALA A 115 6.64 12.27 -17.95
C ALA A 115 6.13 13.71 -17.88
N ARG A 116 5.08 14.05 -18.66
CA ARG A 116 4.44 15.38 -18.59
C ARG A 116 3.85 15.70 -17.23
N VAL A 117 3.25 14.72 -16.54
CA VAL A 117 2.72 14.89 -15.19
C VAL A 117 3.85 15.16 -14.18
N LEU A 118 4.95 14.40 -14.26
CA LEU A 118 6.10 14.60 -13.37
C LEU A 118 6.74 15.97 -13.58
N GLU A 119 6.96 16.40 -14.83
CA GLU A 119 7.49 17.74 -15.12
C GLU A 119 6.52 18.84 -14.68
N SER A 120 5.22 18.70 -14.98
CA SER A 120 4.21 19.69 -14.54
C SER A 120 4.12 19.81 -13.01
N LEU A 121 4.45 18.76 -12.26
CA LEU A 121 4.43 18.80 -10.80
C LEU A 121 5.62 19.57 -10.22
N ARG A 122 6.77 19.63 -10.91
CA ARG A 122 7.94 20.39 -10.46
C ARG A 122 7.70 21.89 -10.42
N GLU A 123 6.70 22.37 -11.16
CA GLU A 123 6.25 23.77 -11.16
C GLU A 123 5.42 24.13 -9.91
N VAL A 124 4.99 23.15 -9.11
CA VAL A 124 4.34 23.42 -7.82
C VAL A 124 5.44 23.69 -6.81
N GLY A 125 5.70 24.96 -6.50
CA GLY A 125 6.81 25.38 -5.64
C GLY A 125 6.66 24.97 -4.17
N PRO A 126 7.74 25.07 -3.37
CA PRO A 126 7.67 24.83 -1.93
C PRO A 126 6.60 25.71 -1.25
N GLY A 127 5.91 25.15 -0.26
CA GLY A 127 4.82 25.83 0.45
C GLY A 127 3.49 25.85 -0.32
N GLN A 128 3.50 25.48 -1.61
CA GLN A 128 2.31 25.39 -2.44
C GLN A 128 1.81 23.95 -2.52
N THR A 129 0.50 23.79 -2.66
CA THR A 129 -0.13 22.49 -2.90
C THR A 129 -1.02 22.54 -4.14
N THR A 130 -1.25 21.38 -4.74
CA THR A 130 -2.18 21.17 -5.86
C THR A 130 -3.04 19.96 -5.59
N THR A 131 -4.07 19.70 -6.39
CA THR A 131 -4.87 18.48 -6.30
C THR A 131 -4.62 17.56 -7.49
N TYR A 132 -4.98 16.28 -7.37
CA TYR A 132 -4.94 15.35 -8.51
C TYR A 132 -5.73 15.87 -9.72
N ALA A 133 -6.89 16.50 -9.50
CA ALA A 133 -7.68 17.13 -10.54
C ALA A 133 -7.02 18.40 -11.09
N GLY A 134 -6.45 19.24 -10.23
CA GLY A 134 -5.71 20.44 -10.64
C GLY A 134 -4.51 20.11 -11.52
N LEU A 135 -3.72 19.10 -11.14
CA LEU A 135 -2.59 18.63 -11.93
C LEU A 135 -3.03 17.98 -13.25
N ALA A 136 -4.15 17.25 -13.26
CA ALA A 136 -4.75 16.71 -14.48
C ALA A 136 -5.18 17.82 -15.46
N GLY A 137 -5.71 18.94 -14.94
CA GLY A 137 -6.01 20.14 -15.73
C GLY A 137 -4.77 20.78 -16.33
N ARG A 138 -3.69 20.94 -15.54
CA ARG A 138 -2.42 21.54 -16.01
C ARG A 138 -1.78 20.78 -17.18
N VAL A 139 -1.91 19.45 -17.21
CA VAL A 139 -1.38 18.63 -18.32
C VAL A 139 -2.36 18.50 -19.50
N GLY A 140 -3.43 19.30 -19.54
CA GLY A 140 -4.42 19.29 -20.61
C GLY A 140 -5.30 18.05 -20.63
N SER A 141 -5.46 17.35 -19.49
CA SER A 141 -6.29 16.14 -19.37
C SER A 141 -7.21 16.18 -18.14
N PRO A 142 -8.19 17.11 -18.06
CA PRO A 142 -8.96 17.38 -16.83
C PRO A 142 -9.68 16.17 -16.22
N ARG A 143 -10.04 15.16 -17.03
CA ARG A 143 -10.70 13.93 -16.58
C ARG A 143 -9.73 12.83 -16.12
N ALA A 144 -8.42 13.08 -16.14
CA ALA A 144 -7.38 12.08 -15.90
C ALA A 144 -6.85 12.03 -14.45
N ALA A 145 -7.62 12.52 -13.46
CA ALA A 145 -7.19 12.54 -12.06
C ALA A 145 -6.73 11.17 -11.53
N ARG A 146 -7.38 10.07 -11.94
CA ARG A 146 -6.97 8.69 -11.59
C ARG A 146 -5.61 8.32 -12.19
N ALA A 147 -5.35 8.70 -13.44
CA ALA A 147 -4.08 8.44 -14.12
C ALA A 147 -2.94 9.27 -13.51
N VAL A 148 -3.22 10.51 -13.12
CA VAL A 148 -2.31 11.34 -12.32
C VAL A 148 -2.00 10.67 -10.98
N GLY A 149 -3.01 10.11 -10.30
CA GLY A 149 -2.80 9.33 -9.07
C GLY A 149 -1.83 8.15 -9.25
N GLN A 150 -1.92 7.43 -10.38
CA GLN A 150 -0.96 6.36 -10.70
C GLN A 150 0.45 6.88 -11.02
N ALA A 151 0.55 8.04 -11.67
CA ALA A 151 1.83 8.73 -11.89
C ALA A 151 2.49 9.12 -10.56
N MET A 152 1.72 9.61 -9.58
CA MET A 152 2.22 9.94 -8.24
C MET A 152 2.67 8.70 -7.47
N ARG A 153 1.89 7.61 -7.53
CA ARG A 153 2.23 6.34 -6.86
C ARG A 153 3.51 5.70 -7.38
N THR A 154 3.81 5.93 -8.67
CA THR A 154 4.98 5.35 -9.35
C THR A 154 6.06 6.39 -9.65
N ASN A 155 6.04 7.53 -8.95
CA ASN A 155 7.05 8.56 -9.08
C ASN A 155 8.42 8.02 -8.63
N PRO A 156 9.42 7.88 -9.53
CA PRO A 156 10.74 7.39 -9.16
C PRO A 156 11.61 8.46 -8.47
N LEU A 157 11.16 9.71 -8.45
CA LEU A 157 11.94 10.86 -8.02
C LEU A 157 11.19 11.65 -6.93
N PRO A 158 10.71 11.04 -5.84
CA PRO A 158 10.11 11.81 -4.74
C PRO A 158 11.09 12.88 -4.23
N LEU A 159 10.58 13.93 -3.60
CA LEU A 159 11.30 15.18 -3.26
C LEU A 159 11.65 16.04 -4.49
N LEU A 160 12.42 15.52 -5.46
CA LEU A 160 12.82 16.25 -6.68
C LEU A 160 11.64 16.48 -7.64
N VAL A 161 10.72 15.52 -7.68
CA VAL A 161 9.37 15.63 -8.21
C VAL A 161 8.43 15.56 -7.00
N PRO A 162 7.91 16.70 -6.52
CA PRO A 162 7.40 16.83 -5.15
C PRO A 162 5.96 16.29 -5.01
N CYS A 163 5.79 14.97 -5.09
CA CYS A 163 4.45 14.35 -5.01
C CYS A 163 3.79 14.50 -3.62
N HIS A 164 4.54 14.92 -2.59
CA HIS A 164 3.98 15.32 -1.29
C HIS A 164 3.15 16.60 -1.39
N ARG A 165 3.34 17.44 -2.42
CA ARG A 165 2.54 18.66 -2.65
C ARG A 165 1.17 18.39 -3.30
N VAL A 166 0.86 17.13 -3.67
CA VAL A 166 -0.41 16.75 -4.32
C VAL A 166 -1.42 16.23 -3.30
N LEU A 167 -2.54 16.92 -3.15
CA LEU A 167 -3.62 16.63 -2.20
C LEU A 167 -4.86 16.03 -2.91
N ALA A 168 -5.77 15.48 -2.11
CA ALA A 168 -7.12 15.15 -2.55
C ALA A 168 -7.97 16.41 -2.77
N SER A 169 -9.02 16.30 -3.58
CA SER A 169 -9.87 17.45 -3.93
C SER A 169 -10.66 18.03 -2.75
N ASP A 170 -10.80 17.27 -1.66
CA ASP A 170 -11.43 17.68 -0.41
C ASP A 170 -10.44 18.32 0.58
N GLY A 171 -9.21 18.62 0.13
CA GLY A 171 -8.13 19.13 0.98
C GLY A 171 -7.43 18.05 1.81
N GLY A 172 -7.86 16.79 1.74
CA GLY A 172 -7.20 15.68 2.40
C GLY A 172 -5.79 15.42 1.85
N LEU A 173 -4.89 14.91 2.68
CA LEU A 173 -3.49 14.66 2.27
C LEU A 173 -3.35 13.67 1.11
N GLY A 174 -4.33 12.78 0.86
CA GLY A 174 -4.19 11.69 -0.10
C GLY A 174 -3.07 10.71 0.29
N GLY A 175 -2.71 9.77 -0.59
CA GLY A 175 -1.61 8.82 -0.34
C GLY A 175 -0.23 9.42 -0.63
N PHE A 176 0.82 8.89 0.02
CA PHE A 176 2.23 9.20 -0.29
C PHE A 176 3.11 8.04 0.13
N MET A 177 3.81 7.44 -0.84
CA MET A 177 4.67 6.27 -0.61
C MET A 177 4.00 5.16 0.24
N GLY A 178 2.71 4.88 -0.02
CA GLY A 178 1.92 3.92 0.78
C GLY A 178 1.15 4.57 1.94
N ARG A 179 0.80 3.77 2.97
CA ARG A 179 0.08 4.25 4.17
C ARG A 179 1.00 4.91 5.20
N ASP A 180 2.27 4.49 5.27
CA ASP A 180 3.22 4.97 6.28
C ASP A 180 3.94 6.27 5.88
N GLY A 181 3.97 6.58 4.58
CA GLY A 181 4.55 7.82 4.07
C GLY A 181 3.70 9.07 4.35
N ILE A 182 2.51 8.96 4.94
CA ILE A 182 1.71 10.13 5.33
C ILE A 182 2.42 10.96 6.41
N GLY A 183 3.09 10.31 7.36
CA GLY A 183 3.88 11.02 8.37
C GLY A 183 5.02 11.81 7.74
N LEU A 184 5.75 11.18 6.80
CA LEU A 184 6.82 11.82 6.05
C LEU A 184 6.28 12.94 5.15
N LYS A 185 5.15 12.75 4.47
CA LYS A 185 4.48 13.79 3.68
C LYS A 185 4.13 15.02 4.51
N LYS A 186 3.54 14.83 5.70
CA LYS A 186 3.26 15.93 6.63
C LYS A 186 4.55 16.66 7.02
N ARG A 187 5.61 15.89 7.31
CA ARG A 187 6.92 16.46 7.66
C ARG A 187 7.52 17.28 6.52
N LEU A 188 7.48 16.78 5.28
CA LEU A 188 7.95 17.50 4.10
C LEU A 188 7.13 18.77 3.82
N LEU A 189 5.80 18.69 3.94
CA LEU A 189 4.94 19.88 3.81
C LEU A 189 5.22 20.91 4.91
N ALA A 190 5.49 20.47 6.14
CA ALA A 190 5.83 21.34 7.26
C ALA A 190 7.20 22.02 7.09
N ILE A 191 8.21 21.27 6.62
CA ILE A 191 9.54 21.80 6.25
C ILE A 191 9.39 22.94 5.24
N GLU A 192 8.49 22.80 4.27
CA GLU A 192 8.25 23.79 3.24
C GLU A 192 7.30 24.93 3.65
N GLY A 193 6.79 24.92 4.89
CA GLY A 193 5.82 25.91 5.37
C GLY A 193 4.46 25.86 4.69
N ALA A 194 4.08 24.72 4.08
CA ALA A 194 2.79 24.58 3.40
C ALA A 194 1.62 24.54 4.40
N ALA A 195 0.60 25.37 4.17
CA ALA A 195 -0.64 25.28 4.91
C ALA A 195 -1.37 23.97 4.58
N ILE A 196 -1.47 23.07 5.56
CA ILE A 196 -2.26 21.84 5.44
C ILE A 196 -3.71 22.18 5.80
N PRO A 197 -4.68 22.08 4.88
CA PRO A 197 -6.09 22.33 5.20
C PRO A 197 -6.57 21.37 6.28
N LEU A 198 -7.19 21.89 7.34
CA LEU A 198 -7.87 21.08 8.34
C LEU A 198 -9.06 20.35 7.68
N PRO A 199 -9.30 19.06 7.97
CA PRO A 199 -10.45 18.34 7.41
C PRO A 199 -11.76 19.03 7.85
N GLY A 200 -12.46 19.69 6.91
CA GLY A 200 -13.78 20.28 7.18
C GLY A 200 -14.13 21.59 6.47
N SER A 201 -13.20 22.30 5.83
CA SER A 201 -13.51 23.57 5.15
C SER A 201 -13.82 23.40 3.65
N SER A 202 -14.93 22.73 3.32
CA SER A 202 -15.51 22.85 1.98
C SER A 202 -17.03 22.69 2.04
N ARG A 203 -17.76 23.69 1.52
CA ARG A 203 -19.24 23.77 1.51
C ARG A 203 -19.87 22.47 0.95
N PRO A 204 -21.00 22.02 1.52
CA PRO A 204 -21.59 20.73 1.16
C PRO A 204 -22.25 20.78 -0.22
N ALA A 205 -22.02 19.73 -1.01
CA ALA A 205 -22.82 19.41 -2.19
C ALA A 205 -24.03 18.53 -1.77
N SER A 206 -25.20 18.84 -2.33
CA SER A 206 -26.51 18.29 -1.95
C SER A 206 -26.65 16.76 -2.13
N PRO A 207 -27.50 16.09 -1.32
CA PRO A 207 -27.62 14.64 -1.31
C PRO A 207 -28.56 14.09 -2.39
N ARG A 208 -28.26 12.90 -2.91
CA ARG A 208 -29.15 12.07 -3.75
C ARG A 208 -29.78 10.92 -2.91
N PRO A 209 -31.01 10.48 -3.23
CA PRO A 209 -31.83 9.65 -2.35
C PRO A 209 -31.53 8.14 -2.42
N ALA A 210 -31.83 7.44 -1.33
CA ALA A 210 -31.64 6.01 -1.11
C ALA A 210 -32.79 5.15 -1.67
N ARG A 211 -32.48 3.89 -2.01
CA ARG A 211 -33.46 2.83 -2.37
C ARG A 211 -33.68 1.85 -1.19
N PRO A 212 -34.85 1.20 -1.09
CA PRO A 212 -35.29 0.48 0.11
C PRO A 212 -34.87 -1.00 0.16
N ARG A 213 -34.72 -1.50 1.40
CA ARG A 213 -34.46 -2.90 1.78
C ARG A 213 -35.75 -3.73 1.80
N ARG A 214 -35.66 -5.02 1.46
CA ARG A 214 -36.64 -6.07 1.79
C ARG A 214 -36.09 -7.02 2.88
N ALA A 215 -36.98 -7.46 3.77
CA ALA A 215 -36.79 -8.34 4.92
C ALA A 215 -36.97 -9.84 4.53
N LYS A 216 -36.12 -10.74 5.06
CA LYS A 216 -36.35 -11.77 6.10
C LYS A 216 -37.20 -13.00 5.72
N GLY A 217 -36.67 -14.17 6.07
CA GLY A 217 -37.32 -15.49 6.16
C GLY A 217 -36.20 -16.54 6.33
N GLU A 218 -35.78 -16.85 7.56
CA GLU A 218 -36.20 -17.99 8.40
C GLU A 218 -35.26 -19.21 8.26
N THR A 219 -34.97 -19.83 9.39
CA THR A 219 -33.90 -20.82 9.65
C THR A 219 -34.54 -22.15 10.03
N PRO A 220 -33.96 -23.30 9.63
CA PRO A 220 -34.17 -24.57 10.34
C PRO A 220 -32.85 -25.17 10.88
N PRO A 221 -32.93 -26.19 11.76
CA PRO A 221 -32.14 -26.25 12.99
C PRO A 221 -30.92 -27.19 12.95
N ALA A 222 -30.10 -27.05 13.98
CA ALA A 222 -28.92 -27.85 14.29
C ALA A 222 -29.24 -29.28 14.75
N LYS A 223 -28.38 -30.24 14.36
CA LYS A 223 -28.17 -31.49 15.10
C LYS A 223 -26.68 -31.83 15.23
N ALA A 224 -26.33 -32.14 16.48
CA ALA A 224 -25.13 -32.71 17.11
C ALA A 224 -24.56 -33.97 16.41
N LEU A 225 -23.39 -34.57 16.73
CA LEU A 225 -22.14 -34.28 17.46
C LEU A 225 -21.32 -35.61 17.34
N GLY A 226 -19.98 -35.55 17.26
CA GLY A 226 -19.06 -36.69 17.45
C GLY A 226 -18.43 -37.19 16.12
N GLU A 227 -17.14 -37.52 15.99
CA GLU A 227 -16.12 -37.89 16.98
C GLU A 227 -14.69 -37.58 16.49
N ARG A 228 -13.78 -37.66 17.47
CA ARG A 228 -12.31 -37.63 17.52
C ARG A 228 -11.52 -37.94 16.24
N ILE A 229 -10.49 -37.13 15.97
CA ILE A 229 -9.23 -37.60 15.36
C ILE A 229 -8.04 -37.03 16.15
N THR A 230 -7.33 -37.96 16.78
CA THR A 230 -5.97 -37.86 17.30
C THR A 230 -4.97 -37.82 16.15
N GLY A 231 -3.96 -36.95 16.22
CA GLY A 231 -2.85 -36.95 15.27
C GLY A 231 -2.03 -35.68 15.32
N VAL A 232 -1.03 -35.67 16.20
CA VAL A 232 -0.01 -34.63 16.30
C VAL A 232 0.87 -34.72 15.04
N ALA A 233 0.88 -33.68 14.21
CA ALA A 233 1.86 -33.51 13.13
C ALA A 233 2.95 -32.53 13.59
N GLU A 234 4.19 -33.00 13.50
CA GLU A 234 5.43 -32.30 13.84
C GLU A 234 5.69 -31.02 13.01
N PRO A 235 6.56 -30.11 13.51
CA PRO A 235 6.60 -28.73 13.04
C PRO A 235 7.27 -28.60 11.66
N ALA A 236 6.54 -28.03 10.71
CA ALA A 236 7.06 -27.63 9.41
C ALA A 236 8.23 -26.64 9.56
N ALA A 237 9.30 -26.97 8.84
CA ALA A 237 10.62 -26.37 8.81
C ALA A 237 10.66 -24.83 8.87
N ALA A 238 11.70 -24.33 9.52
CA ALA A 238 12.05 -22.93 9.70
C ALA A 238 12.11 -22.18 8.35
N TRP A 239 11.16 -21.27 8.16
CA TRP A 239 11.13 -20.32 7.04
C TRP A 239 12.28 -19.31 7.17
N GLN A 240 13.29 -19.41 6.31
CA GLN A 240 14.33 -18.40 6.18
C GLN A 240 13.81 -17.24 5.31
N ALA A 241 13.82 -16.04 5.87
CA ALA A 241 13.32 -14.82 5.23
C ALA A 241 14.24 -14.38 4.08
N THR A 242 13.72 -14.40 2.84
CA THR A 242 14.32 -13.76 1.68
C THR A 242 14.12 -12.24 1.79
N ALA A 243 15.23 -11.49 1.85
CA ALA A 243 15.36 -10.03 1.90
C ALA A 243 14.05 -9.22 1.71
N GLY A 244 13.46 -8.76 2.83
CA GLY A 244 12.35 -7.77 2.84
C GLY A 244 11.00 -8.23 2.27
N ARG A 245 10.87 -9.47 1.78
CA ARG A 245 9.61 -10.04 1.32
C ARG A 245 9.13 -11.11 2.32
N PRO A 246 7.82 -11.31 2.46
CA PRO A 246 7.29 -12.30 3.39
C PRO A 246 7.70 -13.74 3.03
N PHE A 247 7.95 -13.98 1.74
CA PHE A 247 8.46 -15.21 1.16
C PHE A 247 9.00 -14.92 -0.24
N ASP A 248 9.66 -15.90 -0.87
CA ASP A 248 10.17 -15.74 -2.24
C ASP A 248 9.02 -15.68 -3.26
N PHE A 249 8.73 -14.47 -3.74
CA PHE A 249 7.69 -14.22 -4.74
C PHE A 249 8.03 -14.81 -6.11
N ALA A 250 9.30 -14.89 -6.49
CA ALA A 250 9.69 -15.46 -7.77
C ALA A 250 9.48 -16.97 -7.75
N ALA A 251 9.92 -17.63 -6.68
CA ALA A 251 9.66 -19.06 -6.46
C ALA A 251 8.15 -19.35 -6.38
N ALA A 252 7.38 -18.51 -5.69
CA ALA A 252 5.93 -18.64 -5.62
C ALA A 252 5.27 -18.56 -7.00
N VAL A 253 5.59 -17.54 -7.79
CA VAL A 253 5.04 -17.37 -9.14
C VAL A 253 5.42 -18.55 -10.04
N LEU A 254 6.67 -18.99 -10.01
CA LEU A 254 7.12 -20.14 -10.79
C LEU A 254 6.36 -21.42 -10.41
N SER A 255 6.23 -21.69 -9.12
CA SER A 255 5.51 -22.84 -8.59
C SER A 255 4.04 -22.83 -9.02
N LEU A 256 3.35 -21.68 -8.93
CA LEU A 256 1.96 -21.56 -9.36
C LEU A 256 1.78 -21.77 -10.87
N ARG A 257 2.70 -21.25 -11.68
CA ARG A 257 2.67 -21.45 -13.15
C ARG A 257 2.81 -22.91 -13.54
N GLN A 258 3.65 -23.65 -12.83
CA GLN A 258 3.87 -25.08 -13.08
C GLN A 258 2.67 -25.92 -12.60
N ALA A 259 2.11 -25.59 -11.44
CA ALA A 259 1.02 -26.37 -10.84
C ALA A 259 -0.35 -26.11 -11.47
N ASP A 260 -0.60 -24.92 -12.02
CA ASP A 260 -1.89 -24.56 -12.60
C ASP A 260 -1.72 -23.69 -13.86
N PRO A 261 -1.81 -24.28 -15.08
CA PRO A 261 -1.62 -23.56 -16.33
C PRO A 261 -2.62 -22.42 -16.57
N VAL A 262 -3.85 -22.54 -16.07
CA VAL A 262 -4.88 -21.50 -16.21
C VAL A 262 -4.50 -20.29 -15.34
N LEU A 263 -4.08 -20.54 -14.10
CA LEU A 263 -3.53 -19.50 -13.24
C LEU A 263 -2.25 -18.91 -13.84
N GLY A 264 -1.37 -19.75 -14.40
CA GLY A 264 -0.12 -19.32 -15.04
C GLY A 264 -0.34 -18.35 -16.20
N ALA A 265 -1.29 -18.65 -17.10
CA ALA A 265 -1.65 -17.76 -18.19
C ALA A 265 -2.23 -16.42 -17.67
N PHE A 266 -2.99 -16.47 -16.57
CA PHE A 266 -3.51 -15.25 -15.94
C PHE A 266 -2.43 -14.43 -15.24
N ILE A 267 -1.44 -15.09 -14.60
CA ILE A 267 -0.26 -14.46 -14.03
C ILE A 267 0.48 -13.65 -15.09
N ASP A 268 0.73 -14.22 -16.27
CA ASP A 268 1.40 -13.53 -17.39
C ASP A 268 0.66 -12.25 -17.80
N ARG A 269 -0.67 -12.25 -17.71
CA ARG A 269 -1.51 -11.09 -18.06
C ARG A 269 -1.50 -10.00 -16.99
N ILE A 270 -1.46 -10.37 -15.72
CA ILE A 270 -1.49 -9.42 -14.59
C ILE A 270 -0.12 -8.87 -14.27
N GLY A 271 0.93 -9.67 -14.46
CA GLY A 271 2.30 -9.33 -14.14
C GLY A 271 2.71 -9.76 -12.72
N PRO A 272 3.73 -9.12 -12.14
CA PRO A 272 4.41 -9.60 -10.94
C PRO A 272 3.50 -9.60 -9.70
N LEU A 273 3.77 -10.53 -8.78
CA LEU A 273 3.11 -10.62 -7.48
C LEU A 273 3.40 -9.34 -6.67
N GLY A 274 2.35 -8.55 -6.44
CA GLY A 274 2.40 -7.28 -5.69
C GLY A 274 1.71 -7.38 -4.33
N LEU A 275 1.98 -8.44 -3.57
CA LEU A 275 1.48 -8.57 -2.21
C LEU A 275 2.26 -7.63 -1.28
N GLU A 276 1.55 -6.73 -0.61
CA GLU A 276 2.10 -5.79 0.36
C GLU A 276 1.65 -6.19 1.76
N LEU A 277 2.59 -6.23 2.70
CA LEU A 277 2.27 -6.37 4.12
C LEU A 277 1.92 -5.00 4.69
N ASN A 278 0.97 -4.96 5.61
CA ASN A 278 0.74 -3.80 6.46
C ASN A 278 1.56 -3.99 7.75
N GLU A 279 2.35 -2.99 8.12
CA GLU A 279 3.07 -3.02 9.40
C GLU A 279 2.08 -3.19 10.56
N VAL A 280 2.51 -3.94 11.58
CA VAL A 280 1.74 -4.12 12.82
C VAL A 280 2.61 -3.71 13.98
N VAL A 281 2.14 -2.70 14.71
CA VAL A 281 2.71 -2.30 15.99
C VAL A 281 2.24 -3.25 17.09
N SER A 282 0.96 -3.67 17.05
CA SER A 282 0.36 -4.55 18.04
C SER A 282 -0.71 -5.47 17.42
N PRO A 283 -0.66 -6.81 17.64
CA PRO A 283 -1.74 -7.72 17.24
C PRO A 283 -3.09 -7.31 17.83
N PHE A 284 -3.09 -6.84 19.08
CA PHE A 284 -4.30 -6.37 19.73
C PHE A 284 -4.94 -5.21 18.95
N GLU A 285 -4.16 -4.20 18.59
CA GLU A 285 -4.67 -3.06 17.82
C GLU A 285 -5.12 -3.48 16.41
N ALA A 286 -4.41 -4.40 15.76
CA ALA A 286 -4.80 -4.92 14.44
C ALA A 286 -6.16 -5.65 14.48
N PHE A 287 -6.41 -6.45 15.52
CA PHE A 287 -7.71 -7.11 15.70
C PHE A 287 -8.80 -6.14 16.17
N LEU A 288 -8.44 -5.12 16.95
CA LEU A 288 -9.34 -4.04 17.31
C LEU A 288 -9.80 -3.27 16.06
N GLU A 289 -8.87 -2.88 15.19
CA GLU A 289 -9.14 -2.26 13.88
C GLU A 289 -10.07 -3.15 13.06
N ALA A 290 -9.78 -4.46 12.98
CA ALA A 290 -10.61 -5.41 12.24
C ALA A 290 -12.07 -5.42 12.75
N ILE A 291 -12.29 -5.49 14.06
CA ILE A 291 -13.63 -5.44 14.67
C ILE A 291 -14.34 -4.13 14.31
N VAL A 292 -13.64 -3.00 14.38
CA VAL A 292 -14.22 -1.69 14.04
C VAL A 292 -14.59 -1.61 12.56
N TYR A 293 -13.81 -2.21 11.66
CA TYR A 293 -14.03 -2.18 10.21
C TYR A 293 -15.15 -3.09 9.72
N GLN A 294 -15.57 -4.08 10.50
CA GLN A 294 -16.63 -5.01 10.11
C GLN A 294 -17.93 -4.29 9.71
N GLN A 295 -18.52 -4.75 8.60
CA GLN A 295 -19.83 -4.31 8.08
C GLN A 295 -19.93 -2.79 7.79
N LEU A 296 -18.80 -2.12 7.58
CA LEU A 296 -18.73 -0.70 7.21
C LEU A 296 -17.98 -0.51 5.90
N ASN A 297 -18.30 0.59 5.20
CA ASN A 297 -17.41 1.05 4.14
C ASN A 297 -16.11 1.59 4.74
N GLY A 298 -15.02 1.51 3.98
CA GLY A 298 -13.67 1.85 4.50
C GLY A 298 -13.55 3.28 5.03
N LYS A 299 -14.28 4.26 4.47
CA LYS A 299 -14.24 5.65 4.96
C LYS A 299 -14.90 5.80 6.33
N ALA A 300 -16.08 5.19 6.52
CA ALA A 300 -16.80 5.22 7.79
C ALA A 300 -16.03 4.49 8.88
N ALA A 301 -15.49 3.32 8.55
CA ALA A 301 -14.63 2.54 9.45
C ALA A 301 -13.39 3.33 9.88
N ALA A 302 -12.66 3.94 8.93
CA ALA A 302 -11.48 4.74 9.22
C ALA A 302 -11.80 5.95 10.12
N ALA A 303 -12.94 6.62 9.89
CA ALA A 303 -13.36 7.76 10.72
C ALA A 303 -13.68 7.34 12.16
N ILE A 304 -14.37 6.20 12.36
CA ILE A 304 -14.64 5.66 13.70
C ILE A 304 -13.33 5.25 14.36
N PHE A 305 -12.50 4.48 13.67
CA PHE A 305 -11.24 3.99 14.24
C PHE A 305 -10.29 5.14 14.59
N GLY A 306 -10.20 6.18 13.77
CA GLY A 306 -9.40 7.37 14.07
C GLY A 306 -9.87 8.10 15.34
N ARG A 307 -11.18 8.16 15.62
CA ARG A 307 -11.69 8.67 16.89
C ARG A 307 -11.33 7.77 18.08
N VAL A 308 -11.39 6.45 17.88
CA VAL A 308 -10.96 5.47 18.90
C VAL A 308 -9.47 5.62 19.20
N GLN A 309 -8.62 5.76 18.19
CA GLN A 309 -7.19 6.01 18.37
C GLN A 309 -6.93 7.36 19.04
N ALA A 310 -7.66 8.41 18.70
CA ALA A 310 -7.48 9.71 19.37
C ALA A 310 -7.91 9.68 20.84
N ALA A 311 -8.97 8.94 21.17
CA ALA A 311 -9.50 8.85 22.53
C ALA A 311 -8.71 7.88 23.43
N LEU A 312 -8.21 6.78 22.87
CA LEU A 312 -7.58 5.68 23.63
C LEU A 312 -6.08 5.51 23.33
N GLY A 313 -5.56 6.20 22.32
CA GLY A 313 -4.15 6.18 21.94
C GLY A 313 -3.40 7.34 22.58
N GLY A 314 -2.60 7.05 23.61
CA GLY A 314 -1.84 8.08 24.32
C GLY A 314 -0.58 7.59 25.04
N GLY A 315 -0.25 6.29 24.96
CA GLY A 315 0.96 5.74 25.57
C GLY A 315 2.20 5.89 24.68
N ALA A 316 3.39 5.67 25.26
CA ALA A 316 4.65 5.59 24.52
C ALA A 316 4.49 4.64 23.31
N GLY A 317 4.58 5.20 22.09
CA GLY A 317 4.41 4.48 20.82
C GLY A 317 3.07 4.65 20.09
N GLY A 318 2.09 5.40 20.63
CA GLY A 318 0.85 5.76 19.93
C GLY A 318 -0.18 4.64 19.72
N ALA A 319 0.14 3.39 20.09
CA ALA A 319 -0.77 2.25 19.98
C ALA A 319 -1.79 2.21 21.13
N ILE A 320 -3.02 1.76 20.83
CA ILE A 320 -4.06 1.54 21.83
C ILE A 320 -3.68 0.34 22.72
N ARG A 321 -3.62 0.55 24.04
CA ARG A 321 -3.36 -0.51 25.01
C ARG A 321 -4.67 -1.13 25.52
N PRO A 322 -4.72 -2.44 25.83
CA PRO A 322 -5.93 -3.09 26.33
C PRO A 322 -6.54 -2.42 27.56
N PHE A 323 -5.70 -1.92 28.47
CA PHE A 323 -6.13 -1.24 29.69
C PHE A 323 -6.89 0.06 29.42
N GLU A 324 -6.50 0.85 28.42
CA GLU A 324 -7.21 2.08 28.06
C GLU A 324 -8.62 1.78 27.58
N LEU A 325 -8.76 0.70 26.81
CA LEU A 325 -10.08 0.26 26.38
C LEU A 325 -10.94 -0.15 27.57
N VAL A 326 -10.43 -0.97 28.50
CA VAL A 326 -11.17 -1.41 29.70
C VAL A 326 -11.64 -0.23 30.56
N ARG A 327 -10.85 0.85 30.65
CA ARG A 327 -11.20 2.04 31.44
C ARG A 327 -12.29 2.91 30.84
N ALA A 328 -12.38 3.00 29.51
CA ALA A 328 -13.42 3.77 28.85
C ALA A 328 -14.79 3.17 29.17
N THR A 329 -15.79 4.01 29.43
CA THR A 329 -17.19 3.62 29.63
C THR A 329 -17.87 3.24 28.30
N ASP A 330 -18.96 2.49 28.37
CA ASP A 330 -19.72 2.14 27.17
C ASP A 330 -20.35 3.39 26.50
N GLU A 331 -20.74 4.39 27.30
CA GLU A 331 -21.23 5.69 26.83
C GLU A 331 -20.16 6.44 26.03
N GLU A 332 -18.93 6.52 26.55
CA GLU A 332 -17.80 7.12 25.84
C GLU A 332 -17.52 6.39 24.53
N LEU A 333 -17.44 5.06 24.54
CA LEU A 333 -17.20 4.27 23.33
C LEU A 333 -18.32 4.43 22.30
N ARG A 334 -19.58 4.51 22.74
CA ARG A 334 -20.72 4.78 21.85
C ARG A 334 -20.63 6.18 21.23
N ALA A 335 -20.19 7.20 21.97
CA ALA A 335 -20.00 8.55 21.45
C ALA A 335 -18.97 8.60 20.32
N LEU A 336 -18.02 7.65 20.26
CA LEU A 336 -17.07 7.51 19.15
C LEU A 336 -17.69 6.89 17.89
N GLY A 337 -18.95 6.43 17.94
CA GLY A 337 -19.68 5.81 16.84
C GLY A 337 -19.61 4.29 16.81
N LEU A 338 -19.25 3.65 17.93
CA LEU A 338 -19.24 2.19 18.06
C LEU A 338 -20.63 1.65 18.38
N SER A 339 -21.00 0.52 17.77
CA SER A 339 -22.23 -0.19 18.10
C SER A 339 -22.05 -1.08 19.32
N ARG A 340 -23.13 -1.42 20.04
CA ARG A 340 -23.07 -2.33 21.20
C ARG A 340 -22.37 -3.68 20.89
N PRO A 341 -22.65 -4.35 19.76
CA PRO A 341 -21.93 -5.59 19.43
C PRO A 341 -20.43 -5.39 19.23
N LYS A 342 -20.00 -4.26 18.65
CA LYS A 342 -18.57 -3.94 18.48
C LYS A 342 -17.92 -3.66 19.82
N ILE A 343 -18.58 -2.89 20.69
CA ILE A 343 -18.08 -2.63 22.05
C ILE A 343 -17.90 -3.96 22.80
N ALA A 344 -18.88 -4.86 22.78
CA ALA A 344 -18.78 -6.15 23.43
C ALA A 344 -17.62 -7.02 22.87
N ALA A 345 -17.40 -7.01 21.55
CA ALA A 345 -16.27 -7.71 20.92
C ALA A 345 -14.92 -7.08 21.30
N MET A 346 -14.84 -5.75 21.33
CA MET A 346 -13.64 -5.02 21.73
C MET A 346 -13.28 -5.27 23.20
N ARG A 347 -14.28 -5.30 24.10
CA ARG A 347 -14.12 -5.65 25.52
C ARG A 347 -13.55 -7.04 25.70
N ASP A 348 -14.16 -8.03 25.05
CA ASP A 348 -13.71 -9.42 25.10
C ASP A 348 -12.27 -9.58 24.54
N LEU A 349 -11.93 -8.85 23.47
CA LEU A 349 -10.55 -8.78 22.96
C LEU A 349 -9.58 -8.20 24.00
N ALA A 350 -9.97 -7.15 24.72
CA ALA A 350 -9.14 -6.54 25.76
C ALA A 350 -8.91 -7.48 26.94
N GLU A 351 -9.96 -8.16 27.40
CA GLU A 351 -9.87 -9.18 28.45
C GLU A 351 -8.93 -10.31 28.06
N HIS A 352 -9.05 -10.83 26.83
CA HIS A 352 -8.14 -11.83 26.30
C HIS A 352 -6.69 -11.30 26.22
N ALA A 353 -6.49 -10.04 25.83
CA ALA A 353 -5.16 -9.46 25.76
C ALA A 353 -4.52 -9.30 27.15
N LEU A 354 -5.27 -8.79 28.13
CA LEU A 354 -4.81 -8.65 29.51
C LEU A 354 -4.52 -10.00 30.19
N ALA A 355 -5.29 -11.04 29.85
CA ALA A 355 -5.04 -12.41 30.29
C ALA A 355 -3.86 -13.11 29.56
N GLY A 356 -3.12 -12.41 28.70
CA GLY A 356 -2.02 -13.00 27.90
C GLY A 356 -2.50 -14.02 26.86
N LYS A 357 -3.79 -14.04 26.55
CA LYS A 357 -4.39 -14.95 25.56
C LYS A 357 -4.19 -14.47 24.12
N ILE A 358 -3.85 -13.20 23.89
CA ILE A 358 -3.43 -12.69 22.56
C ILE A 358 -1.90 -12.78 22.44
N PRO A 359 -1.33 -13.66 21.60
CA PRO A 359 0.12 -13.77 21.45
C PRO A 359 0.75 -12.49 20.87
N THR A 360 2.01 -12.22 21.23
CA THR A 360 2.79 -11.14 20.58
C THR A 360 3.15 -11.51 19.14
N LEU A 361 3.46 -10.54 18.27
CA LEU A 361 3.91 -10.81 16.90
C LEU A 361 5.11 -11.77 16.86
N ALA A 362 6.09 -11.56 17.75
CA ALA A 362 7.28 -12.41 17.84
C ALA A 362 6.91 -13.87 18.17
N ARG A 363 5.89 -14.09 19.01
CA ARG A 363 5.38 -15.43 19.31
C ARG A 363 4.60 -16.00 18.12
N MET A 364 3.69 -15.21 17.53
CA MET A 364 2.89 -15.65 16.38
C MET A 364 3.76 -16.08 15.20
N ARG A 365 4.88 -15.38 14.91
CA ARG A 365 5.82 -15.77 13.83
C ARG A 365 6.33 -17.22 13.95
N ARG A 366 6.44 -17.74 15.18
CA ARG A 366 6.92 -19.09 15.48
C ARG A 366 5.79 -20.11 15.68
N MET A 367 4.53 -19.69 15.63
CA MET A 367 3.38 -20.57 15.81
C MET A 367 2.88 -21.12 14.46
N PRO A 368 2.39 -22.37 14.42
CA PRO A 368 1.61 -22.86 13.29
C PRO A 368 0.36 -22.00 13.07
N ASP A 369 -0.06 -21.86 11.81
CA ASP A 369 -1.19 -21.00 11.43
C ASP A 369 -2.51 -21.43 12.10
N GLU A 370 -2.79 -22.74 12.17
CA GLU A 370 -4.00 -23.26 12.83
C GLU A 370 -4.01 -22.97 14.34
N ALA A 371 -2.86 -22.99 15.01
CA ALA A 371 -2.79 -22.65 16.43
C ALA A 371 -3.08 -21.16 16.69
N ILE A 372 -2.72 -20.29 15.73
CA ILE A 372 -3.06 -18.86 15.77
C ILE A 372 -4.56 -18.67 15.55
N ILE A 373 -5.11 -19.35 14.53
CA ILE A 373 -6.55 -19.33 14.21
C ILE A 373 -7.37 -19.78 15.41
N GLU A 374 -7.14 -20.99 15.92
CA GLU A 374 -7.91 -21.56 17.04
C GLU A 374 -7.91 -20.64 18.27
N ARG A 375 -6.77 -20.03 18.58
CA ARG A 375 -6.63 -19.16 19.75
C ARG A 375 -7.38 -17.84 19.58
N LEU A 376 -7.29 -17.22 18.40
CA LEU A 376 -7.88 -15.92 18.14
C LEU A 376 -9.38 -15.99 17.83
N THR A 377 -9.87 -17.10 17.29
CA THR A 377 -11.31 -17.30 17.06
C THR A 377 -12.13 -17.50 18.32
N ARG A 378 -11.49 -17.65 19.49
CA ARG A 378 -12.16 -17.64 20.79
C ARG A 378 -12.63 -16.24 21.18
N VAL A 379 -12.05 -15.20 20.57
CA VAL A 379 -12.46 -13.82 20.80
C VAL A 379 -13.74 -13.53 20.02
N ARG A 380 -14.73 -13.00 20.72
CA ARG A 380 -16.01 -12.56 20.17
C ARG A 380 -15.79 -11.63 18.99
N GLY A 381 -16.43 -11.95 17.86
CA GLY A 381 -16.37 -11.13 16.66
C GLY A 381 -15.11 -11.33 15.81
N ILE A 382 -14.17 -12.20 16.22
CA ILE A 382 -13.03 -12.59 15.39
C ILE A 382 -13.30 -13.97 14.80
N GLY A 383 -13.56 -14.02 13.50
CA GLY A 383 -13.73 -15.28 12.76
C GLY A 383 -12.44 -15.74 12.10
N ARG A 384 -12.42 -17.00 11.63
CA ARG A 384 -11.30 -17.60 10.90
C ARG A 384 -10.80 -16.71 9.75
N TRP A 385 -11.71 -16.23 8.92
CA TRP A 385 -11.39 -15.30 7.82
C TRP A 385 -10.61 -14.06 8.28
N THR A 386 -10.98 -13.49 9.44
CA THR A 386 -10.27 -12.32 9.98
C THR A 386 -8.83 -12.66 10.37
N VAL A 387 -8.62 -13.83 10.96
CA VAL A 387 -7.29 -14.31 11.31
C VAL A 387 -6.48 -14.65 10.06
N GLU A 388 -7.07 -15.29 9.06
CA GLU A 388 -6.40 -15.60 7.78
C GLU A 388 -5.97 -14.32 7.05
N MET A 389 -6.79 -13.28 7.04
CA MET A 389 -6.40 -11.97 6.50
C MET A 389 -5.23 -11.36 7.28
N PHE A 390 -5.21 -11.53 8.60
CA PHE A 390 -4.07 -11.13 9.43
C PHE A 390 -2.81 -11.96 9.10
N LEU A 391 -2.93 -13.27 8.91
CA LEU A 391 -1.81 -14.13 8.52
C LEU A 391 -1.21 -13.71 7.17
N ILE A 392 -2.06 -13.40 6.18
CA ILE A 392 -1.63 -12.97 4.84
C ILE A 392 -1.00 -11.57 4.89
N PHE A 393 -1.75 -10.58 5.37
CA PHE A 393 -1.40 -9.17 5.18
C PHE A 393 -0.60 -8.55 6.32
N ARG A 394 -0.48 -9.22 7.46
CA ARG A 394 0.30 -8.72 8.60
C ARG A 394 1.50 -9.62 8.92
N LEU A 395 1.32 -10.94 8.92
CA LEU A 395 2.42 -11.89 9.16
C LEU A 395 3.17 -12.28 7.89
N GLY A 396 2.52 -12.18 6.73
CA GLY A 396 3.14 -12.62 5.49
C GLY A 396 3.29 -14.13 5.39
N ARG A 397 2.33 -14.90 5.91
CA ARG A 397 2.36 -16.35 5.76
C ARG A 397 2.23 -16.72 4.27
N PRO A 398 3.07 -17.63 3.73
CA PRO A 398 3.06 -17.98 2.31
C PRO A 398 1.90 -18.90 1.91
N ASP A 399 1.39 -19.70 2.85
CA ASP A 399 0.52 -20.84 2.56
C ASP A 399 -0.89 -20.72 3.16
N VAL A 400 -1.50 -19.55 3.09
CA VAL A 400 -2.86 -19.30 3.59
C VAL A 400 -3.85 -19.21 2.43
N LEU A 401 -4.95 -19.95 2.52
CA LEU A 401 -6.10 -19.90 1.63
C LEU A 401 -7.36 -19.65 2.46
N ALA A 402 -7.89 -18.42 2.41
CA ALA A 402 -9.12 -18.07 3.12
C ALA A 402 -10.35 -18.59 2.34
N VAL A 403 -10.71 -19.85 2.57
CA VAL A 403 -11.72 -20.55 1.76
C VAL A 403 -13.11 -19.94 1.85
N ASP A 404 -13.41 -19.17 2.89
CA ASP A 404 -14.67 -18.45 3.06
C ASP A 404 -14.66 -17.06 2.40
N ASP A 405 -13.53 -16.61 1.85
CA ASP A 405 -13.44 -15.31 1.19
C ASP A 405 -14.23 -15.31 -0.13
N TYR A 406 -15.26 -14.48 -0.16
CA TYR A 406 -16.09 -14.31 -1.36
C TYR A 406 -15.28 -13.84 -2.56
N GLY A 407 -14.33 -12.92 -2.37
CA GLY A 407 -13.51 -12.37 -3.43
C GLY A 407 -12.64 -13.42 -4.11
N LEU A 408 -12.03 -14.31 -3.32
CA LEU A 408 -11.25 -15.45 -3.80
C LEU A 408 -12.11 -16.44 -4.57
N ARG A 409 -13.23 -16.89 -3.98
CA ARG A 409 -14.15 -17.83 -4.63
C ARG A 409 -14.74 -17.25 -5.92
N LYS A 410 -15.04 -15.94 -5.93
CA LYS A 410 -15.57 -15.25 -7.11
C LYS A 410 -14.51 -15.10 -8.19
N GLY A 411 -13.29 -14.71 -7.81
CA GLY A 411 -12.14 -14.67 -8.70
C GLY A 411 -11.83 -16.02 -9.33
N PHE A 412 -11.91 -17.09 -8.54
CA PHE A 412 -11.82 -18.46 -9.01
C PHE A 412 -12.91 -18.78 -10.03
N SER A 413 -14.19 -18.54 -9.69
CA SER A 413 -15.30 -18.83 -10.61
C SER A 413 -15.15 -18.09 -11.94
N LEU A 414 -14.70 -16.83 -11.92
CA LEU A 414 -14.45 -16.06 -13.13
C LEU A 414 -13.26 -16.58 -13.94
N LEU A 415 -12.15 -16.90 -13.27
CA LEU A 415 -10.92 -17.34 -13.92
C LEU A 415 -11.07 -18.72 -14.57
N TYR A 416 -11.67 -19.67 -13.84
CA TYR A 416 -11.84 -21.06 -14.29
C TYR A 416 -13.18 -21.30 -15.00
N ARG A 417 -13.98 -20.24 -15.22
CA ARG A 417 -15.33 -20.32 -15.81
C ARG A 417 -16.23 -21.32 -15.07
N HIS A 418 -16.07 -21.41 -13.76
CA HIS A 418 -16.87 -22.29 -12.92
C HIS A 418 -18.32 -21.76 -12.90
N PRO A 419 -19.34 -22.61 -13.20
CA PRO A 419 -20.71 -22.16 -13.46
C PRO A 419 -21.36 -21.49 -12.25
N THR A 420 -20.96 -21.88 -11.06
CA THR A 420 -21.43 -21.34 -9.78
C THR A 420 -20.25 -20.92 -8.90
N LEU A 421 -20.52 -20.25 -7.78
CA LEU A 421 -19.49 -19.97 -6.79
C LEU A 421 -19.10 -21.31 -6.11
N PRO A 422 -17.84 -21.79 -6.22
CA PRO A 422 -17.43 -23.07 -5.64
C PRO A 422 -17.66 -23.06 -4.13
N THR A 423 -18.08 -24.16 -3.52
CA THR A 423 -18.17 -24.28 -2.05
C THR A 423 -16.78 -24.15 -1.40
N PRO A 424 -16.68 -23.78 -0.11
CA PRO A 424 -15.39 -23.73 0.59
C PRO A 424 -14.61 -25.05 0.48
N ARG A 425 -15.30 -26.20 0.54
CA ARG A 425 -14.70 -27.53 0.42
C ARG A 425 -14.12 -27.80 -0.97
N GLU A 426 -14.87 -27.49 -2.03
CA GLU A 426 -14.38 -27.63 -3.41
C GLU A 426 -13.20 -26.69 -3.67
N PHE A 427 -13.30 -25.45 -3.19
CA PHE A 427 -12.24 -24.47 -3.34
C PHE A 427 -10.98 -24.86 -2.56
N GLN A 428 -11.13 -25.41 -1.36
CA GLN A 428 -10.02 -25.96 -0.58
C GLN A 428 -9.33 -27.11 -1.31
N ALA A 429 -10.09 -28.09 -1.79
CA ALA A 429 -9.55 -29.24 -2.50
C ALA A 429 -8.80 -28.82 -3.77
N TRP A 430 -9.31 -27.82 -4.50
CA TRP A 430 -8.59 -27.26 -5.64
C TRP A 430 -7.30 -26.57 -5.23
N GLY A 431 -7.35 -25.78 -4.16
CA GLY A 431 -6.23 -24.97 -3.68
C GLY A 431 -5.02 -25.76 -3.17
N GLU A 432 -5.15 -27.06 -2.92
CA GLU A 432 -4.02 -27.93 -2.54
C GLU A 432 -2.90 -27.93 -3.59
N ARG A 433 -3.24 -27.75 -4.88
CA ARG A 433 -2.24 -27.64 -5.97
C ARG A 433 -1.35 -26.39 -5.85
N TRP A 434 -1.78 -25.36 -5.12
CA TRP A 434 -1.06 -24.10 -5.00
C TRP A 434 -0.11 -24.07 -3.79
N ARG A 435 -0.02 -25.17 -3.02
CA ARG A 435 0.96 -25.28 -1.94
C ARG A 435 2.39 -25.23 -2.50
N PRO A 436 3.36 -24.65 -1.74
CA PRO A 436 3.19 -24.00 -0.44
C PRO A 436 2.91 -22.49 -0.53
N PHE A 437 2.36 -22.01 -1.65
CA PHE A 437 2.20 -20.59 -1.97
C PHE A 437 0.74 -20.18 -2.19
N ARG A 438 -0.18 -20.77 -1.41
CA ARG A 438 -1.63 -20.46 -1.52
C ARG A 438 -1.95 -18.99 -1.30
N THR A 439 -1.13 -18.24 -0.57
CA THR A 439 -1.29 -16.79 -0.42
C THR A 439 -0.99 -16.03 -1.72
N ALA A 440 0.00 -16.46 -2.49
CA ALA A 440 0.26 -15.90 -3.81
C ALA A 440 -0.89 -16.19 -4.78
N ALA A 441 -1.43 -17.41 -4.77
CA ALA A 441 -2.61 -17.76 -5.56
C ALA A 441 -3.83 -16.89 -5.18
N SER A 442 -4.06 -16.73 -3.87
CA SER A 442 -5.11 -15.85 -3.33
C SER A 442 -4.99 -14.42 -3.87
N TRP A 443 -3.78 -13.86 -3.91
CA TRP A 443 -3.55 -12.53 -4.48
C TRP A 443 -3.97 -12.43 -5.95
N TYR A 444 -3.60 -13.40 -6.79
CA TYR A 444 -4.01 -13.43 -8.19
C TYR A 444 -5.51 -13.65 -8.37
N LEU A 445 -6.16 -14.42 -7.51
CA LEU A 445 -7.62 -14.61 -7.56
C LEU A 445 -8.37 -13.31 -7.21
N TRP A 446 -7.91 -12.51 -6.25
CA TRP A 446 -8.49 -11.18 -6.03
C TRP A 446 -8.33 -10.28 -7.26
N ARG A 447 -7.18 -10.33 -7.94
CA ARG A 447 -6.99 -9.62 -9.22
C ARG A 447 -7.92 -10.15 -10.31
N ALA A 448 -8.19 -11.46 -10.35
CA ALA A 448 -9.16 -12.05 -11.27
C ALA A 448 -10.56 -11.50 -11.03
N ASN A 449 -10.98 -11.43 -9.77
CA ASN A 449 -12.27 -10.82 -9.41
C ASN A 449 -12.36 -9.35 -9.89
N GLU A 450 -11.29 -8.56 -9.74
CA GLU A 450 -11.29 -7.15 -10.17
C GLU A 450 -11.24 -6.97 -11.70
N ALA A 451 -10.48 -7.82 -12.39
CA ALA A 451 -10.23 -7.70 -13.82
C ALA A 451 -11.31 -8.34 -14.69
N LEU A 452 -11.95 -9.41 -14.20
CA LEU A 452 -12.90 -10.23 -14.96
C LEU A 452 -14.37 -10.00 -14.58
N ALA A 453 -14.67 -9.32 -13.46
CA ALA A 453 -16.05 -9.00 -13.09
C ALA A 453 -16.64 -7.82 -13.90
N ARG A 454 -16.04 -7.47 -15.04
CA ARG A 454 -16.46 -6.36 -15.90
C ARG A 454 -17.24 -6.83 -17.11
#